data_AF-A0A5J4QG80-F1
#
_entry.id   AF-A0A5J4QG80-F1
#
_cell.length_a   1.000
_cell.length_b   1.000
_cell.length_c   1.000
_cell.angle_alpha   90.00
_cell.angle_beta   90.00
_cell.angle_gamma   90.00
#
_symmetry.space_group_name_H-M   'P 1'
#
loop_
_entity.id
_entity.type
_entity.pdbx_description
1 polymer ?
#
loop_
_entity_poly.entity_id
_entity_poly.type
_entity_poly.pdbx_seq_one_letter_code
_entity_poly.pdbx_strand_id
1 'polypeptide(L)'
;MLQKHFFKGWLVSLIFCLAPLCEAKVILPTLISDGLVLQREQNVKIWGYADPGEEVKINFLKKNYRTNADATGNWQVILPPVKAGGPYAMQINEIEIKDILVGDVWLCSGQSNMELPVSRVTDKFREEVEAYINPMIRHIKIPLAYNFHQPQTNIAPAAWKALTQENAMSFSAVAYFFAKDLYAVTKVPIGLINSSVGGSPVEAWISEESLRPFPKYINEKSLYQSDDYVGGVKSIEQKRRELWNVTLYKQDAGLNEIRKWYDPEYNDSLWERTDLFDSAWGSNGLNPVNGSFWFRKDFEIPPSLTGEKAVLRMGCIVDADSIYVNGVFAGTTSYRYPPRIYPIPENLLKEGKNTITVRLISYMGYPEFVKDKPYKIISGDGNKEINLEGEWKYKRGTTMPFLEGETPFHYKPAGLYNAMIAPLKNCALKGVIWYQGESNTGRY
;
A
#
# COMPACT_ATOMS: atom_id res chain seq x y z
N MET A 1 82.93 24.43 -47.47
CA MET A 1 81.59 23.80 -47.44
C MET A 1 80.75 24.59 -46.44
N LEU A 2 79.99 25.58 -46.92
CA LEU A 2 79.07 26.39 -46.10
C LEU A 2 77.71 25.69 -46.01
N GLN A 3 77.22 25.42 -44.80
CA GLN A 3 75.89 24.89 -44.56
C GLN A 3 74.88 26.02 -44.29
N LYS A 4 73.79 25.97 -45.05
CA LYS A 4 72.67 26.91 -45.09
C LYS A 4 71.77 26.80 -43.86
N HIS A 5 71.36 27.94 -43.32
CA HIS A 5 70.26 28.07 -42.35
C HIS A 5 68.91 27.85 -43.04
N PHE A 6 68.02 27.08 -42.39
CA PHE A 6 66.59 27.03 -42.71
C PHE A 6 65.79 27.35 -41.45
N PHE A 7 65.11 28.50 -41.48
CA PHE A 7 64.06 28.90 -40.54
C PHE A 7 62.83 27.99 -40.74
N LYS A 8 62.29 27.41 -39.66
CA LYS A 8 60.93 26.87 -39.63
C LYS A 8 60.19 27.50 -38.45
N GLY A 9 59.21 28.34 -38.78
CA GLY A 9 58.32 29.00 -37.84
C GLY A 9 57.42 28.01 -37.10
N TRP A 10 57.20 28.28 -35.83
CA TRP A 10 56.25 27.57 -34.98
C TRP A 10 54.90 28.28 -35.05
N LEU A 11 53.90 27.61 -35.61
CA LEU A 11 52.50 28.02 -35.56
C LEU A 11 51.88 27.40 -34.30
N VAL A 12 51.63 28.21 -33.27
CA VAL A 12 50.91 27.76 -32.07
C VAL A 12 49.41 27.91 -32.35
N SER A 13 48.74 26.79 -32.65
CA SER A 13 47.27 26.74 -32.72
C SER A 13 46.70 26.66 -31.30
N LEU A 14 46.10 27.75 -30.82
CA LEU A 14 45.22 27.75 -29.64
C LEU A 14 43.90 27.06 -30.02
N ILE A 15 43.75 25.80 -29.64
CA ILE A 15 42.45 25.11 -29.64
C ILE A 15 41.74 25.55 -28.36
N PHE A 16 40.79 26.48 -28.48
CA PHE A 16 39.79 26.75 -27.44
C PHE A 16 38.93 25.49 -27.28
N CYS A 17 39.18 24.71 -26.23
CA CYS A 17 38.24 23.69 -25.76
C CYS A 17 37.01 24.41 -25.21
N LEU A 18 35.98 24.58 -26.04
CA LEU A 18 34.61 24.80 -25.60
C LEU A 18 34.15 23.51 -24.89
N ALA A 19 34.43 23.42 -23.59
CA ALA A 19 33.76 22.44 -22.75
C ALA A 19 32.25 22.78 -22.77
N PRO A 20 31.35 21.82 -23.07
CA PRO A 20 29.93 22.05 -22.89
C PRO A 20 29.72 22.44 -21.43
N LEU A 21 29.01 23.55 -21.19
CA LEU A 21 28.41 23.81 -19.88
C LEU A 21 27.43 22.65 -19.63
N CYS A 22 27.89 21.63 -18.92
CA CYS A 22 26.99 20.73 -18.23
C CYS A 22 26.30 21.62 -17.19
N GLU A 23 25.01 21.95 -17.43
CA GLU A 23 24.17 22.47 -16.35
C GLU A 23 24.05 21.33 -15.32
N ALA A 24 24.91 21.42 -14.31
CA ALA A 24 24.81 20.63 -13.11
C ALA A 24 23.40 20.78 -12.53
N LYS A 25 22.77 19.65 -12.19
CA LYS A 25 21.33 19.61 -11.92
C LYS A 25 21.10 19.32 -10.44
N VAL A 26 20.48 20.26 -9.73
CA VAL A 26 19.99 20.05 -8.37
C VAL A 26 18.94 18.93 -8.38
N ILE A 27 19.05 17.99 -7.45
CA ILE A 27 18.10 16.90 -7.25
C ILE A 27 17.53 16.98 -5.84
N LEU A 28 16.20 17.02 -5.75
CA LEU A 28 15.49 17.04 -4.47
C LEU A 28 15.12 15.62 -4.01
N PRO A 29 15.12 15.36 -2.69
CA PRO A 29 14.48 14.19 -2.11
C PRO A 29 13.00 14.19 -2.45
N THR A 30 12.41 13.00 -2.57
CA THR A 30 10.99 12.82 -2.96
C THR A 30 10.02 13.54 -2.00
N LEU A 31 10.37 13.63 -0.72
CA LEU A 31 9.58 14.36 0.28
C LEU A 31 9.50 15.87 0.02
N ILE A 32 10.52 16.46 -0.60
CA ILE A 32 10.56 17.88 -0.92
C ILE A 32 10.02 18.06 -2.34
N SER A 33 8.69 18.05 -2.43
CA SER A 33 7.92 18.12 -3.67
C SER A 33 6.64 18.95 -3.47
N ASP A 34 5.89 19.18 -4.54
CA ASP A 34 4.63 19.94 -4.48
C ASP A 34 3.67 19.38 -3.42
N GLY A 35 2.97 20.29 -2.72
CA GLY A 35 2.05 19.94 -1.64
C GLY A 35 2.71 19.66 -0.28
N LEU A 36 4.03 19.84 -0.17
CA LEU A 36 4.81 19.69 1.07
C LEU A 36 4.23 20.48 2.24
N VAL A 37 4.30 19.89 3.43
CA VAL A 37 4.05 20.60 4.70
C VAL A 37 5.36 20.70 5.48
N LEU A 38 5.80 21.93 5.75
CA LEU A 38 6.95 22.23 6.60
C LEU A 38 6.49 22.45 8.05
N GLN A 39 7.26 21.96 9.02
CA GLN A 39 6.93 22.16 10.43
C GLN A 39 7.12 23.62 10.86
N ARG A 40 6.07 24.20 11.43
CA ARG A 40 6.07 25.57 11.96
C ARG A 40 6.92 25.70 13.23
N GLU A 41 7.30 26.94 13.54
CA GLU A 41 7.87 27.37 14.82
C GLU A 41 9.16 26.64 15.25
N GLN A 42 9.87 26.03 14.30
CA GLN A 42 11.19 25.48 14.51
C GLN A 42 12.08 25.67 13.28
N ASN A 43 13.39 25.47 13.48
CA ASN A 43 14.33 25.40 12.37
C ASN A 43 14.02 24.16 11.52
N VAL A 44 13.86 24.35 10.20
CA VAL A 44 13.57 23.25 9.26
C VAL A 44 14.67 23.14 8.23
N LYS A 45 15.10 21.91 7.93
CA LYS A 45 16.08 21.66 6.88
C LYS A 45 15.39 21.55 5.53
N ILE A 46 16.00 22.16 4.52
CA ILE A 46 15.81 21.83 3.11
C ILE A 46 17.13 21.25 2.64
N TRP A 47 17.10 20.11 1.96
CA TRP A 47 18.29 19.36 1.57
C TRP A 47 18.12 18.71 0.22
N GLY A 48 19.22 18.27 -0.37
CA GLY A 48 19.21 17.53 -1.63
C GLY A 48 20.61 17.17 -2.09
N TYR A 49 20.71 16.89 -3.38
CA TYR A 49 21.94 16.54 -4.06
C TYR A 49 22.23 17.53 -5.18
N ALA A 50 23.50 17.76 -5.47
CA ALA A 50 23.98 18.59 -6.58
C ALA A 50 25.44 18.19 -6.88
N ASP A 51 26.05 18.73 -7.93
CA ASP A 51 27.47 18.44 -8.19
C ASP A 51 28.36 19.02 -7.07
N PRO A 52 29.48 18.37 -6.69
CA PRO A 52 30.34 18.89 -5.63
C PRO A 52 30.78 20.33 -5.86
N GLY A 53 30.56 21.19 -4.86
CA GLY A 53 30.87 22.63 -4.92
C GLY A 53 29.82 23.50 -5.59
N GLU A 54 28.78 22.92 -6.22
CA GLU A 54 27.71 23.66 -6.88
C GLU A 54 26.97 24.60 -5.90
N GLU A 55 26.72 25.84 -6.33
CA GLU A 55 25.97 26.82 -5.53
C GLU A 55 24.45 26.55 -5.64
N VAL A 56 23.80 26.32 -4.50
CA VAL A 56 22.35 26.15 -4.39
C VAL A 56 21.75 27.41 -3.78
N LYS A 57 20.79 28.02 -4.48
CA LYS A 57 20.06 29.22 -4.09
C LYS A 57 18.61 28.86 -3.81
N ILE A 58 18.10 29.27 -2.65
CA ILE A 58 16.72 29.04 -2.24
C ILE A 58 16.04 30.39 -2.02
N ASN A 59 14.89 30.61 -2.66
CA ASN A 59 13.97 31.70 -2.32
C ASN A 59 12.72 31.13 -1.66
N PHE A 60 12.45 31.56 -0.43
CA PHE A 60 11.24 31.19 0.29
C PHE A 60 10.76 32.35 1.14
N LEU A 61 9.47 32.70 1.03
CA LEU A 61 8.85 33.82 1.76
C LEU A 61 9.64 35.13 1.63
N LYS A 62 10.03 35.47 0.39
CA LYS A 62 10.84 36.67 0.03
C LYS A 62 12.23 36.71 0.68
N LYS A 63 12.68 35.63 1.32
CA LYS A 63 14.05 35.48 1.86
C LYS A 63 14.88 34.63 0.91
N ASN A 64 16.15 34.99 0.77
CA ASN A 64 17.11 34.25 -0.03
C ASN A 64 18.10 33.54 0.88
N TYR A 65 18.37 32.28 0.58
CA TYR A 65 19.36 31.44 1.24
C TYR A 65 20.32 30.87 0.20
N ARG A 66 21.55 30.57 0.62
CA ARG A 66 22.57 29.99 -0.25
C ARG A 66 23.40 28.96 0.50
N THR A 67 23.83 27.93 -0.20
CA THR A 67 24.83 26.96 0.27
C THR A 67 25.59 26.42 -0.94
N ASN A 68 26.68 25.71 -0.70
CA ASN A 68 27.33 24.89 -1.71
C ASN A 68 27.11 23.42 -1.38
N ALA A 69 27.06 22.56 -2.39
CA ALA A 69 27.14 21.12 -2.18
C ALA A 69 28.53 20.71 -1.72
N ASP A 70 28.59 19.75 -0.80
CA ASP A 70 29.83 19.24 -0.25
C ASP A 70 30.57 18.31 -1.25
N ALA A 71 31.73 17.79 -0.84
CA ALA A 71 32.55 16.90 -1.66
C ALA A 71 31.83 15.59 -2.07
N THR A 72 30.74 15.24 -1.38
CA THR A 72 29.91 14.06 -1.66
C THR A 72 28.64 14.40 -2.43
N GLY A 73 28.46 15.67 -2.82
CA GLY A 73 27.30 16.16 -3.56
C GLY A 73 26.08 16.44 -2.68
N ASN A 74 26.17 16.37 -1.34
CA ASN A 74 25.06 16.69 -0.46
C ASN A 74 25.03 18.20 -0.16
N TRP A 75 23.83 18.77 -0.09
CA TRP A 75 23.66 20.15 0.38
C TRP A 75 22.48 20.26 1.34
N GLN A 76 22.52 21.25 2.22
CA GLN A 76 21.39 21.61 3.08
C GLN A 76 21.38 23.09 3.44
N VAL A 77 20.19 23.62 3.68
CA VAL A 77 19.95 24.95 4.24
C VAL A 77 19.00 24.80 5.42
N ILE A 78 19.23 25.58 6.48
CA ILE A 78 18.32 25.68 7.62
C ILE A 78 17.45 26.92 7.44
N LEU A 79 16.14 26.69 7.28
CA LEU A 79 15.14 27.75 7.33
C LEU A 79 14.84 28.10 8.78
N PRO A 80 14.81 29.40 9.16
CA PRO A 80 14.42 29.82 10.50
C PRO A 80 12.94 29.53 10.77
N PRO A 81 12.48 29.60 12.03
CA PRO A 81 11.09 29.33 12.38
C PRO A 81 10.11 30.21 11.59
N VAL A 82 9.07 29.57 11.04
CA VAL A 82 8.00 30.24 10.28
C VAL A 82 6.65 29.97 10.97
N LYS A 83 5.77 30.96 10.98
CA LYS A 83 4.39 30.82 11.47
C LYS A 83 3.56 29.94 10.53
N ALA A 84 2.52 29.30 11.07
CA ALA A 84 1.58 28.53 10.26
C ALA A 84 0.95 29.36 9.13
N GLY A 85 0.72 28.74 7.97
CA GLY A 85 0.08 29.39 6.83
C GLY A 85 0.39 28.71 5.50
N GLY A 86 0.14 29.43 4.40
CA GLY A 86 0.26 28.96 3.02
C GLY A 86 -1.06 29.06 2.26
N PRO A 87 -1.13 28.60 1.00
CA PRO A 87 -0.02 27.97 0.27
C PRO A 87 1.08 28.97 -0.12
N TYR A 88 2.31 28.50 -0.13
CA TYR A 88 3.50 29.23 -0.57
C TYR A 88 4.17 28.51 -1.74
N ALA A 89 5.10 29.21 -2.39
CA ALA A 89 6.05 28.61 -3.34
C ALA A 89 7.47 28.76 -2.80
N MET A 90 8.33 27.80 -3.14
CA MET A 90 9.77 27.83 -2.88
C MET A 90 10.51 27.62 -4.19
N GLN A 91 11.42 28.53 -4.52
CA GLN A 91 12.32 28.37 -5.66
C GLN A 91 13.66 27.81 -5.15
N ILE A 92 14.17 26.75 -5.78
CA ILE A 92 15.49 26.16 -5.53
C ILE A 92 16.21 26.08 -6.87
N ASN A 93 17.17 26.98 -7.12
CA ASN A 93 17.73 27.23 -8.45
C ASN A 93 16.62 27.32 -9.52
N GLU A 94 16.55 26.41 -10.48
CA GLU A 94 15.54 26.30 -11.54
C GLU A 94 14.26 25.54 -11.15
N ILE A 95 14.25 24.87 -10.00
CA ILE A 95 13.12 24.07 -9.51
C ILE A 95 12.15 24.94 -8.70
N GLU A 96 10.89 24.99 -9.11
CA GLU A 96 9.81 25.60 -8.34
C GLU A 96 9.00 24.51 -7.62
N ILE A 97 8.88 24.62 -6.29
CA ILE A 97 8.00 23.78 -5.47
C ILE A 97 6.77 24.59 -5.08
N LYS A 98 5.59 24.05 -5.37
CA LYS A 98 4.29 24.73 -5.23
C LYS A 98 3.48 24.17 -4.07
N ASP A 99 2.47 24.94 -3.67
CA ASP A 99 1.46 24.51 -2.70
C ASP A 99 2.05 24.07 -1.35
N ILE A 100 3.08 24.78 -0.90
CA ILE A 100 3.75 24.49 0.38
C ILE A 100 2.91 25.06 1.53
N LEU A 101 2.57 24.22 2.49
CA LEU A 101 1.98 24.64 3.76
C LEU A 101 3.06 24.70 4.84
N VAL A 102 2.87 25.59 5.82
CA VAL A 102 3.63 25.59 7.08
C VAL A 102 2.65 25.26 8.20
N GLY A 103 2.91 24.19 8.96
CA GLY A 103 1.92 23.58 9.84
C GLY A 103 2.51 22.61 10.87
N ASP A 104 1.67 21.74 11.44
CA ASP A 104 2.08 20.66 12.34
C ASP A 104 2.27 19.35 11.56
N VAL A 105 3.51 18.84 11.53
CA VAL A 105 3.94 17.66 10.77
C VAL A 105 4.08 16.46 11.70
N TRP A 106 3.40 15.37 11.38
CA TRP A 106 3.34 14.16 12.19
C TRP A 106 3.85 12.96 11.42
N LEU A 107 4.71 12.17 12.06
CA LEU A 107 5.05 10.83 11.57
C LEU A 107 4.00 9.84 12.08
N CYS A 108 3.34 9.15 11.15
CA CYS A 108 2.35 8.12 11.42
C CYS A 108 2.95 6.76 11.05
N SER A 109 3.30 5.92 12.03
CA SER A 109 4.11 4.73 11.77
C SER A 109 3.76 3.51 12.64
N GLY A 110 4.40 2.38 12.34
CA GLY A 110 4.11 1.07 12.92
C GLY A 110 3.32 0.17 11.97
N GLN A 111 2.45 -0.68 12.51
CA GLN A 111 1.80 -1.77 11.79
C GLN A 111 0.27 -1.72 11.76
N SER A 112 -0.30 -2.70 11.06
CA SER A 112 -1.72 -3.08 11.06
C SER A 112 -2.66 -1.89 10.88
N ASN A 113 -3.38 -1.47 11.92
CA ASN A 113 -4.35 -0.37 11.85
C ASN A 113 -3.76 0.98 11.46
N MET A 114 -2.46 1.23 11.66
CA MET A 114 -1.83 2.44 11.13
C MET A 114 -1.73 2.43 9.60
N GLU A 115 -1.68 1.26 8.97
CA GLU A 115 -1.74 1.13 7.51
C GLU A 115 -3.18 1.11 6.98
N LEU A 116 -4.13 0.60 7.77
CA LEU A 116 -5.52 0.40 7.36
C LEU A 116 -6.11 1.66 6.70
N PRO A 117 -6.45 1.60 5.40
CA PRO A 117 -6.92 2.78 4.68
C PRO A 117 -8.39 3.10 4.98
N VAL A 118 -8.78 4.36 4.80
CA VAL A 118 -10.17 4.83 4.97
C VAL A 118 -11.17 4.01 4.16
N SER A 119 -10.79 3.60 2.94
CA SER A 119 -11.61 2.70 2.10
C SER A 119 -12.08 1.42 2.82
N ARG A 120 -11.30 0.91 3.79
CA ARG A 120 -11.63 -0.29 4.58
C ARG A 120 -12.60 -0.04 5.73
N VAL A 121 -12.88 1.21 6.09
CA VAL A 121 -13.76 1.57 7.20
C VAL A 121 -15.00 2.36 6.76
N THR A 122 -15.20 2.50 5.44
CA THR A 122 -16.34 3.19 4.86
C THR A 122 -17.68 2.59 5.28
N ASP A 123 -17.73 1.31 5.65
CA ASP A 123 -18.97 0.69 6.13
C ASP A 123 -19.58 1.40 7.33
N LYS A 124 -18.74 1.98 8.20
CA LYS A 124 -19.15 2.75 9.37
C LYS A 124 -19.06 4.26 9.18
N PHE A 125 -18.09 4.73 8.38
CA PHE A 125 -17.72 6.14 8.33
C PHE A 125 -17.91 6.80 6.96
N ARG A 126 -18.66 6.19 6.04
CA ARG A 126 -18.85 6.73 4.68
C ARG A 126 -19.35 8.17 4.68
N GLU A 127 -20.47 8.43 5.34
CA GLU A 127 -21.10 9.76 5.36
C GLU A 127 -20.15 10.82 5.93
N GLU A 128 -19.46 10.48 7.02
CA GLU A 128 -18.49 11.38 7.67
C GLU A 128 -17.30 11.70 6.77
N VAL A 129 -16.78 10.70 6.05
CA VAL A 129 -15.64 10.84 5.13
C VAL A 129 -16.04 11.63 3.88
N GLU A 130 -17.19 11.32 3.29
CA GLU A 130 -17.69 11.98 2.08
C GLU A 130 -18.06 13.45 2.34
N ALA A 131 -18.53 13.77 3.55
CA ALA A 131 -18.89 15.13 3.93
C ALA A 131 -17.70 16.03 4.30
N TYR A 132 -16.48 15.49 4.46
CA TYR A 132 -15.34 16.24 4.98
C TYR A 132 -14.17 16.33 3.99
N ILE A 133 -13.97 17.53 3.45
CA ILE A 133 -12.85 17.92 2.60
C ILE A 133 -12.06 19.02 3.32
N ASN A 134 -10.74 18.88 3.39
CA ASN A 134 -9.90 19.90 4.00
C ASN A 134 -8.50 19.90 3.38
N PRO A 135 -8.25 20.73 2.35
CA PRO A 135 -6.94 20.82 1.72
C PRO A 135 -5.81 21.20 2.68
N MET A 136 -6.09 21.79 3.84
CA MET A 136 -5.06 22.12 4.83
C MET A 136 -4.48 20.89 5.54
N ILE A 137 -5.05 19.69 5.31
CA ILE A 137 -4.49 18.41 5.71
C ILE A 137 -3.85 17.76 4.49
N ARG A 138 -2.56 17.45 4.56
CA ARG A 138 -1.80 16.75 3.52
C ARG A 138 -1.26 15.44 4.06
N HIS A 139 -1.21 14.43 3.20
CA HIS A 139 -0.68 13.11 3.53
C HIS A 139 0.28 12.64 2.45
N ILE A 140 1.39 12.03 2.86
CA ILE A 140 2.25 11.26 1.97
C ILE A 140 2.39 9.85 2.55
N LYS A 141 2.04 8.84 1.74
CA LYS A 141 2.31 7.43 2.07
C LYS A 141 3.71 7.09 1.59
N ILE A 142 4.57 6.66 2.52
CA ILE A 142 5.87 6.07 2.19
C ILE A 142 5.60 4.68 1.59
N PRO A 143 6.05 4.41 0.35
CA PRO A 143 5.88 3.09 -0.25
C PRO A 143 6.61 2.02 0.56
N LEU A 144 6.06 0.80 0.58
CA LEU A 144 6.73 -0.35 1.20
C LEU A 144 8.10 -0.57 0.56
N ALA A 145 9.15 -0.43 1.36
CA ALA A 145 10.51 -0.72 0.96
C ALA A 145 11.29 -1.29 2.16
N TYR A 146 12.31 -2.08 1.88
CA TYR A 146 13.23 -2.58 2.90
C TYR A 146 14.64 -2.67 2.34
N ASN A 147 15.64 -2.47 3.21
CA ASN A 147 17.04 -2.59 2.84
C ASN A 147 17.86 -3.17 4.00
N PHE A 148 18.56 -4.28 3.78
CA PHE A 148 19.33 -4.95 4.83
C PHE A 148 20.80 -4.51 4.89
N HIS A 149 21.26 -3.74 3.91
CA HIS A 149 22.65 -3.30 3.78
C HIS A 149 22.90 -2.01 4.56
N GLN A 150 22.09 -0.97 4.33
CA GLN A 150 22.33 0.34 4.92
C GLN A 150 21.08 1.23 4.99
N PRO A 151 21.05 2.21 5.90
CA PRO A 151 20.04 3.27 5.90
C PRO A 151 20.01 4.04 4.58
N GLN A 152 18.82 4.19 4.00
CA GLN A 152 18.59 4.95 2.78
C GLN A 152 18.49 6.45 3.08
N THR A 153 18.81 7.28 2.10
CA THR A 153 18.79 8.76 2.22
C THR A 153 17.60 9.41 1.51
N ASN A 154 16.85 8.64 0.72
CA ASN A 154 15.61 9.05 0.09
C ASN A 154 14.58 7.92 0.14
N ILE A 155 13.30 8.26 0.01
CA ILE A 155 12.21 7.30 -0.12
C ILE A 155 11.98 6.94 -1.59
N ALA A 156 11.31 5.82 -1.84
CA ALA A 156 10.79 5.50 -3.17
C ALA A 156 9.79 6.58 -3.63
N PRO A 157 9.60 6.78 -4.95
CA PRO A 157 8.72 7.80 -5.49
C PRO A 157 7.31 7.79 -4.85
N ALA A 158 6.89 8.94 -4.36
CA ALA A 158 5.62 9.19 -3.69
C ALA A 158 5.27 10.68 -3.81
N ALA A 159 4.02 11.04 -3.53
CA ALA A 159 3.54 12.41 -3.65
C ALA A 159 2.71 12.81 -2.43
N TRP A 160 2.80 14.08 -2.05
CA TRP A 160 1.88 14.69 -1.10
C TRP A 160 0.48 14.78 -1.72
N LYS A 161 -0.52 14.39 -0.93
CA LYS A 161 -1.92 14.41 -1.31
C LYS A 161 -2.72 15.28 -0.36
N ALA A 162 -3.44 16.22 -0.94
CA ALA A 162 -4.50 16.97 -0.30
C ALA A 162 -5.60 16.05 0.24
N LEU A 163 -6.16 16.35 1.42
CA LEU A 163 -7.40 15.69 1.84
C LEU A 163 -8.59 16.22 1.03
N THR A 164 -8.85 15.53 -0.07
CA THR A 164 -10.01 15.67 -0.97
C THR A 164 -10.83 14.39 -0.94
N GLN A 165 -12.05 14.43 -1.49
CA GLN A 165 -12.90 13.24 -1.59
C GLN A 165 -12.22 12.10 -2.36
N GLU A 166 -11.51 12.42 -3.45
CA GLU A 166 -10.74 11.46 -4.25
C GLU A 166 -9.59 10.82 -3.46
N ASN A 167 -8.83 11.62 -2.71
CA ASN A 167 -7.63 11.15 -2.05
C ASN A 167 -7.89 10.45 -0.72
N ALA A 168 -8.96 10.85 0.00
CA ALA A 168 -9.26 10.41 1.36
C ALA A 168 -9.28 8.88 1.50
N MET A 169 -9.80 8.17 0.50
CA MET A 169 -9.94 6.70 0.52
C MET A 169 -8.61 5.95 0.67
N SER A 170 -7.50 6.57 0.27
CA SER A 170 -6.15 6.01 0.35
C SER A 170 -5.40 6.39 1.62
N PHE A 171 -5.93 7.32 2.42
CA PHE A 171 -5.28 7.74 3.67
C PHE A 171 -5.44 6.63 4.70
N SER A 172 -4.50 6.54 5.65
CA SER A 172 -4.72 5.72 6.86
C SER A 172 -5.92 6.27 7.62
N ALA A 173 -6.84 5.40 8.01
CA ALA A 173 -8.02 5.78 8.78
C ALA A 173 -7.64 6.43 10.10
N VAL A 174 -6.67 5.85 10.83
CA VAL A 174 -6.17 6.41 12.09
C VAL A 174 -5.60 7.82 11.87
N ALA A 175 -4.76 7.99 10.86
CA ALA A 175 -4.14 9.30 10.58
C ALA A 175 -5.17 10.34 10.07
N TYR A 176 -6.17 9.92 9.30
CA TYR A 176 -7.27 10.76 8.81
C TYR A 176 -8.06 11.35 9.98
N PHE A 177 -8.58 10.51 10.89
CA PHE A 177 -9.41 10.99 12.00
C PHE A 177 -8.59 11.81 12.99
N PHE A 178 -7.35 11.40 13.27
CA PHE A 178 -6.41 12.18 14.07
C PHE A 178 -6.21 13.60 13.52
N ALA A 179 -5.93 13.73 12.22
CA ALA A 179 -5.70 15.05 11.62
C ALA A 179 -6.98 15.88 11.54
N LYS A 180 -8.12 15.26 11.23
CA LYS A 180 -9.42 15.94 11.23
C LYS A 180 -9.71 16.57 12.59
N ASP A 181 -9.58 15.81 13.67
CA ASP A 181 -9.84 16.28 15.03
C ASP A 181 -8.82 17.34 15.46
N LEU A 182 -7.53 17.11 15.18
CA LEU A 182 -6.47 18.06 15.52
C LEU A 182 -6.65 19.40 14.78
N TYR A 183 -7.03 19.36 13.51
CA TYR A 183 -7.30 20.57 12.73
C TYR A 183 -8.54 21.29 13.25
N ALA A 184 -9.59 20.54 13.64
CA ALA A 184 -10.83 21.12 14.14
C ALA A 184 -10.57 22.04 15.34
N VAL A 185 -9.64 21.66 16.22
CA VAL A 185 -9.25 22.43 17.41
C VAL A 185 -8.21 23.51 17.10
N THR A 186 -7.15 23.19 16.36
CA THR A 186 -5.99 24.08 16.21
C THR A 186 -6.11 25.07 15.06
N LYS A 187 -6.87 24.72 14.01
CA LYS A 187 -6.92 25.43 12.71
C LYS A 187 -5.54 25.62 12.04
N VAL A 188 -4.54 24.83 12.45
CA VAL A 188 -3.18 24.83 11.89
C VAL A 188 -3.10 23.78 10.77
N PRO A 189 -2.45 24.06 9.62
CA PRO A 189 -2.26 23.05 8.57
C PRO A 189 -1.57 21.79 9.10
N ILE A 190 -1.90 20.61 8.59
CA ILE A 190 -1.37 19.33 9.09
C ILE A 190 -0.68 18.56 7.97
N GLY A 191 0.55 18.12 8.22
CA GLY A 191 1.29 17.21 7.36
C GLY A 191 1.37 15.82 7.98
N LEU A 192 0.94 14.79 7.26
CA LEU A 192 1.00 13.40 7.70
C LEU A 192 2.01 12.64 6.85
N ILE A 193 3.16 12.30 7.43
CA ILE A 193 4.11 11.37 6.83
C ILE A 193 3.74 9.98 7.30
N ASN A 194 3.11 9.18 6.46
CA ASN A 194 2.66 7.83 6.80
C ASN A 194 3.69 6.79 6.37
N SER A 195 4.42 6.25 7.33
CA SER A 195 5.41 5.21 7.16
C SER A 195 4.98 3.96 7.94
N SER A 196 3.98 3.24 7.42
CA SER A 196 3.40 2.07 8.10
C SER A 196 3.29 0.85 7.20
N VAL A 197 3.37 -0.35 7.78
CA VAL A 197 3.29 -1.64 7.07
C VAL A 197 2.53 -2.67 7.92
N GLY A 198 1.43 -3.20 7.38
CA GLY A 198 0.56 -4.20 7.99
C GLY A 198 1.31 -5.44 8.48
N GLY A 199 0.99 -5.89 9.70
CA GLY A 199 1.58 -7.09 10.29
C GLY A 199 3.10 -7.06 10.54
N SER A 200 3.79 -5.95 10.30
CA SER A 200 5.24 -5.88 10.55
C SER A 200 5.60 -5.95 12.04
N PRO A 201 6.58 -6.78 12.44
CA PRO A 201 7.02 -6.87 13.82
C PRO A 201 7.98 -5.72 14.16
N VAL A 202 8.13 -5.40 15.45
CA VAL A 202 8.85 -4.19 15.88
C VAL A 202 10.32 -4.20 15.46
N GLU A 203 10.97 -5.36 15.45
CA GLU A 203 12.38 -5.50 15.09
C GLU A 203 12.69 -5.04 13.65
N ALA A 204 11.71 -5.05 12.75
CA ALA A 204 11.87 -4.53 11.39
C ALA A 204 12.05 -3.01 11.36
N TRP A 205 11.51 -2.30 12.36
CA TRP A 205 11.51 -0.84 12.49
C TRP A 205 12.62 -0.28 13.39
N ILE A 206 13.43 -1.14 14.00
CA ILE A 206 14.52 -0.73 14.88
C ILE A 206 15.82 -0.64 14.08
N SER A 207 16.64 0.38 14.35
CA SER A 207 17.95 0.50 13.71
C SER A 207 18.86 -0.67 14.09
N GLU A 208 19.79 -1.03 13.19
CA GLU A 208 20.78 -2.06 13.49
C GLU A 208 21.56 -1.76 14.78
N GLU A 209 21.94 -0.50 14.98
CA GLU A 209 22.61 -0.06 16.20
C GLU A 209 21.80 -0.36 17.46
N SER A 210 20.50 -0.09 17.44
CA SER A 210 19.60 -0.37 18.57
C SER A 210 19.28 -1.87 18.71
N LEU A 211 19.46 -2.67 17.67
CA LEU A 211 19.33 -4.12 17.71
C LEU A 211 20.58 -4.85 18.22
N ARG A 212 21.73 -4.17 18.38
CA ARG A 212 22.99 -4.79 18.85
C ARG A 212 22.85 -5.61 20.15
N PRO A 213 22.04 -5.21 21.15
CA PRO A 213 21.81 -6.02 22.35
C PRO A 213 21.06 -7.34 22.11
N PHE A 214 20.56 -7.58 20.90
CA PHE A 214 19.76 -8.75 20.52
C PHE A 214 20.45 -9.55 19.39
N PRO A 215 21.49 -10.35 19.70
CA PRO A 215 22.31 -11.03 18.69
C PRO A 215 21.52 -11.90 17.71
N LYS A 216 20.40 -12.49 18.14
CA LYS A 216 19.49 -13.25 17.27
C LYS A 216 19.01 -12.40 16.09
N TYR A 217 18.60 -11.16 16.32
CA TYR A 217 18.07 -10.28 15.27
C TYR A 217 19.19 -9.76 14.35
N ILE A 218 20.38 -9.51 14.90
CA ILE A 218 21.56 -9.18 14.08
C ILE A 218 21.91 -10.34 13.16
N ASN A 219 21.99 -11.56 13.69
CA ASN A 219 22.30 -12.75 12.90
C ASN A 219 21.21 -13.04 11.87
N GLU A 220 19.92 -12.89 12.22
CA GLU A 220 18.81 -13.03 11.27
C GLU A 220 18.93 -12.02 10.12
N LYS A 221 19.16 -10.73 10.44
CA LYS A 221 19.38 -9.69 9.42
C LYS A 221 20.54 -10.06 8.49
N SER A 222 21.64 -10.58 9.02
CA SER A 222 22.83 -10.92 8.22
C SER A 222 22.56 -11.97 7.14
N LEU A 223 21.61 -12.89 7.35
CA LEU A 223 21.19 -13.83 6.29
C LEU A 223 20.62 -13.11 5.08
N TYR A 224 19.87 -12.03 5.32
CA TYR A 224 19.19 -11.25 4.28
C TYR A 224 20.07 -10.17 3.65
N GLN A 225 21.33 -10.03 4.08
CA GLN A 225 22.32 -9.19 3.38
C GLN A 225 22.88 -9.87 2.13
N SER A 226 22.62 -11.15 1.91
CA SER A 226 22.93 -11.81 0.64
C SER A 226 21.82 -11.52 -0.38
N ASP A 227 22.10 -10.67 -1.35
CA ASP A 227 21.16 -10.37 -2.44
C ASP A 227 20.87 -11.62 -3.29
N ASP A 228 21.86 -12.52 -3.46
CA ASP A 228 21.68 -13.81 -4.12
C ASP A 228 20.69 -14.71 -3.38
N TYR A 229 20.79 -14.79 -2.04
CA TYR A 229 19.84 -15.55 -1.23
C TYR A 229 18.43 -14.96 -1.33
N VAL A 230 18.29 -13.65 -1.13
CA VAL A 230 16.99 -12.95 -1.23
C VAL A 230 16.38 -13.12 -2.61
N GLY A 231 17.16 -12.94 -3.68
CA GLY A 231 16.73 -13.11 -5.06
C GLY A 231 16.35 -14.55 -5.39
N GLY A 232 17.14 -15.52 -4.92
CA GLY A 232 16.88 -16.95 -5.09
C GLY A 232 15.57 -17.38 -4.44
N VAL A 233 15.35 -17.01 -3.18
CA VAL A 233 14.10 -17.29 -2.45
C VAL A 233 12.90 -16.68 -3.18
N LYS A 234 12.96 -15.40 -3.55
CA LYS A 234 11.88 -14.74 -4.31
C LYS A 234 11.56 -15.46 -5.61
N SER A 235 12.58 -15.87 -6.37
CA SER A 235 12.41 -16.57 -7.65
C SER A 235 11.76 -17.94 -7.48
N ILE A 236 12.18 -18.71 -6.47
CA ILE A 236 11.61 -20.02 -6.16
C ILE A 236 10.15 -19.89 -5.70
N GLU A 237 9.88 -18.98 -4.77
CA GLU A 237 8.53 -18.75 -4.24
C GLU A 237 7.57 -18.25 -5.32
N GLN A 238 8.02 -17.34 -6.19
CA GLN A 238 7.24 -16.89 -7.35
C GLN A 238 6.88 -18.05 -8.27
N LYS A 239 7.85 -18.88 -8.65
CA LYS A 239 7.61 -20.06 -9.51
C LYS A 239 6.69 -21.07 -8.84
N ARG A 240 6.83 -21.31 -7.52
CA ARG A 240 5.94 -22.18 -6.74
C ARG A 240 4.50 -21.68 -6.84
N ARG A 241 4.26 -20.39 -6.58
CA ARG A 241 2.92 -19.77 -6.64
C ARG A 241 2.36 -19.80 -8.06
N GLU A 242 3.17 -19.54 -9.07
CA GLU A 242 2.76 -19.59 -10.48
C GLU A 242 2.31 -21.00 -10.87
N LEU A 243 3.15 -22.02 -10.64
CA LEU A 243 2.85 -23.40 -10.97
C LEU A 243 1.62 -23.91 -10.21
N TRP A 244 1.49 -23.55 -8.93
CA TRP A 244 0.32 -23.89 -8.13
C TRP A 244 -0.95 -23.30 -8.72
N ASN A 245 -0.95 -22.01 -9.07
CA ASN A 245 -2.12 -21.36 -9.67
C ASN A 245 -2.45 -21.93 -11.05
N VAL A 246 -1.47 -22.07 -11.94
CA VAL A 246 -1.68 -22.67 -13.27
C VAL A 246 -2.31 -24.06 -13.14
N THR A 247 -1.84 -24.86 -12.19
CA THR A 247 -2.38 -26.20 -11.93
C THR A 247 -3.79 -26.14 -11.37
N LEU A 248 -4.06 -25.29 -10.37
CA LEU A 248 -5.39 -25.07 -9.82
C LEU A 248 -6.38 -24.73 -10.95
N TYR A 249 -6.09 -23.70 -11.75
CA TYR A 249 -6.97 -23.24 -12.81
C TYR A 249 -7.20 -24.28 -13.89
N LYS A 250 -6.17 -25.07 -14.22
CA LYS A 250 -6.30 -26.18 -15.20
C LYS A 250 -7.17 -27.32 -14.69
N GLN A 251 -7.09 -27.63 -13.39
CA GLN A 251 -7.77 -28.78 -12.79
C GLN A 251 -9.15 -28.44 -12.19
N ASP A 252 -9.47 -27.16 -12.04
CA ASP A 252 -10.74 -26.71 -11.47
C ASP A 252 -11.91 -27.08 -12.40
N ALA A 253 -12.63 -28.15 -12.05
CA ALA A 253 -13.75 -28.64 -12.86
C ALA A 253 -14.82 -27.55 -13.10
N GLY A 254 -15.05 -26.66 -12.13
CA GLY A 254 -16.03 -25.59 -12.27
C GLY A 254 -15.70 -24.54 -13.32
N LEU A 255 -14.41 -24.40 -13.66
CA LEU A 255 -13.95 -23.56 -14.76
C LEU A 255 -13.74 -24.32 -16.07
N ASN A 256 -13.65 -25.65 -16.06
CA ASN A 256 -13.21 -26.43 -17.23
C ASN A 256 -14.26 -27.37 -17.81
N GLU A 257 -15.36 -27.67 -17.10
CA GLU A 257 -16.52 -28.33 -17.69
C GLU A 257 -17.10 -27.51 -18.86
N ILE A 258 -17.85 -28.19 -19.75
CA ILE A 258 -18.46 -27.57 -20.94
C ILE A 258 -19.33 -26.38 -20.53
N ARG A 259 -20.20 -26.57 -19.53
CA ARG A 259 -20.94 -25.50 -18.88
C ARG A 259 -20.26 -25.18 -17.55
N LYS A 260 -19.93 -23.91 -17.36
CA LYS A 260 -19.23 -23.44 -16.15
C LYS A 260 -20.16 -23.48 -14.96
N TRP A 261 -19.62 -23.73 -13.76
CA TRP A 261 -20.45 -23.89 -12.58
C TRP A 261 -21.08 -22.59 -12.07
N TYR A 262 -20.62 -21.43 -12.55
CA TYR A 262 -21.30 -20.16 -12.30
C TYR A 262 -22.47 -19.89 -13.26
N ASP A 263 -22.63 -20.66 -14.33
CA ASP A 263 -23.71 -20.50 -15.29
C ASP A 263 -25.07 -20.70 -14.58
N PRO A 264 -26.05 -19.79 -14.75
CA PRO A 264 -27.33 -19.85 -14.05
C PRO A 264 -28.11 -21.13 -14.38
N GLU A 265 -27.96 -21.66 -15.58
CA GLU A 265 -28.66 -22.86 -16.06
C GLU A 265 -27.86 -24.15 -15.80
N TYR A 266 -26.75 -24.09 -15.04
CA TYR A 266 -26.01 -25.30 -14.66
C TYR A 266 -26.83 -26.16 -13.69
N ASN A 267 -26.92 -27.46 -14.01
CA ASN A 267 -27.63 -28.43 -13.17
C ASN A 267 -26.78 -28.84 -11.98
N ASP A 268 -27.10 -28.29 -10.81
CA ASP A 268 -26.43 -28.56 -9.53
C ASP A 268 -27.23 -29.53 -8.62
N SER A 269 -28.20 -30.28 -9.17
CA SER A 269 -29.07 -31.18 -8.38
C SER A 269 -28.33 -32.28 -7.64
N LEU A 270 -27.15 -32.67 -8.12
CA LEU A 270 -26.28 -33.68 -7.51
C LEU A 270 -25.21 -33.09 -6.58
N TRP A 271 -25.22 -31.78 -6.35
CA TRP A 271 -24.28 -31.16 -5.40
C TRP A 271 -24.67 -31.51 -3.97
N GLU A 272 -23.66 -31.65 -3.12
CA GLU A 272 -23.85 -31.86 -1.70
C GLU A 272 -24.44 -30.60 -1.05
N ARG A 273 -25.08 -30.75 0.11
CA ARG A 273 -25.63 -29.63 0.88
C ARG A 273 -24.82 -29.43 2.15
N THR A 274 -24.66 -28.18 2.56
CA THR A 274 -23.97 -27.80 3.79
C THR A 274 -24.58 -26.53 4.34
N ASP A 275 -24.55 -26.36 5.66
CA ASP A 275 -24.82 -25.05 6.25
C ASP A 275 -23.64 -24.12 5.95
N LEU A 276 -23.90 -22.84 5.70
CA LEU A 276 -22.86 -21.87 5.34
C LEU A 276 -21.68 -21.87 6.34
N PHE A 277 -21.96 -22.08 7.62
CA PHE A 277 -20.97 -22.03 8.69
C PHE A 277 -20.43 -23.40 9.10
N ASP A 278 -20.90 -24.48 8.49
CA ASP A 278 -20.22 -25.76 8.59
C ASP A 278 -18.93 -25.70 7.75
N SER A 279 -17.80 -26.11 8.31
CA SER A 279 -16.49 -26.13 7.65
C SER A 279 -16.00 -27.54 7.36
N ALA A 280 -16.80 -28.57 7.61
CA ALA A 280 -16.42 -29.97 7.43
C ALA A 280 -16.03 -30.30 5.96
N TRP A 281 -16.64 -29.61 4.98
CA TRP A 281 -16.31 -29.74 3.56
C TRP A 281 -14.84 -29.38 3.24
N GLY A 282 -14.22 -28.56 4.09
CA GLY A 282 -12.83 -28.12 4.00
C GLY A 282 -11.83 -29.04 4.70
N SER A 283 -12.25 -30.21 5.19
CA SER A 283 -11.40 -31.14 5.94
C SER A 283 -11.58 -32.60 5.48
N ASN A 284 -10.55 -33.41 5.70
CA ASN A 284 -10.64 -34.88 5.59
C ASN A 284 -10.77 -35.57 6.97
N GLY A 285 -11.13 -34.81 8.01
CA GLY A 285 -11.27 -35.28 9.39
C GLY A 285 -10.01 -35.14 10.25
N LEU A 286 -8.82 -35.00 9.63
CA LEU A 286 -7.54 -34.80 10.34
C LEU A 286 -6.79 -33.55 9.89
N ASN A 287 -6.87 -33.24 8.59
CA ASN A 287 -6.13 -32.16 7.96
C ASN A 287 -7.06 -31.29 7.11
N PRO A 288 -6.69 -30.02 6.88
CA PRO A 288 -7.39 -29.20 5.91
C PRO A 288 -7.21 -29.74 4.50
N VAL A 289 -8.23 -29.58 3.67
CA VAL A 289 -8.20 -29.84 2.23
C VAL A 289 -8.07 -28.50 1.52
N ASN A 290 -7.02 -28.36 0.70
CA ASN A 290 -6.76 -27.16 -0.09
C ASN A 290 -7.21 -27.34 -1.55
N GLY A 291 -7.37 -26.26 -2.28
CA GLY A 291 -7.82 -26.25 -3.68
C GLY A 291 -9.00 -25.31 -3.90
N SER A 292 -9.91 -25.67 -4.79
CA SER A 292 -11.11 -24.88 -5.07
C SER A 292 -12.39 -25.57 -4.62
N PHE A 293 -13.28 -24.77 -4.05
CA PHE A 293 -14.60 -25.15 -3.58
C PHE A 293 -15.61 -24.22 -4.21
N TRP A 294 -16.73 -24.76 -4.65
CA TRP A 294 -17.80 -24.00 -5.25
C TRP A 294 -19.05 -24.14 -4.42
N PHE A 295 -19.72 -23.02 -4.20
CA PHE A 295 -20.97 -22.94 -3.46
C PHE A 295 -22.02 -22.28 -4.35
N ARG A 296 -23.23 -22.83 -4.36
CA ARG A 296 -24.37 -22.31 -5.10
C ARG A 296 -25.58 -22.17 -4.18
N LYS A 297 -26.28 -21.06 -4.31
CA LYS A 297 -27.54 -20.82 -3.61
C LYS A 297 -28.51 -20.07 -4.51
N ASP A 298 -29.74 -20.57 -4.53
CA ASP A 298 -30.87 -19.86 -5.12
C ASP A 298 -31.51 -18.96 -4.06
N PHE A 299 -31.96 -17.79 -4.47
CA PHE A 299 -32.66 -16.83 -3.61
C PHE A 299 -33.71 -16.07 -4.42
N GLU A 300 -34.74 -15.61 -3.73
CA GLU A 300 -35.87 -14.90 -4.34
C GLU A 300 -35.68 -13.38 -4.20
N ILE A 301 -35.88 -12.66 -5.30
CA ILE A 301 -35.91 -11.20 -5.34
C ILE A 301 -37.37 -10.76 -5.50
N PRO A 302 -37.92 -9.98 -4.54
CA PRO A 302 -39.26 -9.43 -4.69
C PRO A 302 -39.29 -8.37 -5.82
N PRO A 303 -40.44 -8.12 -6.47
CA PRO A 303 -40.59 -7.12 -7.53
C PRO A 303 -40.07 -5.74 -7.11
N SER A 304 -40.20 -5.43 -5.83
CA SER A 304 -39.78 -4.16 -5.22
C SER A 304 -38.26 -3.95 -5.13
N LEU A 305 -37.45 -4.91 -5.61
CA LEU A 305 -35.98 -4.87 -5.67
C LEU A 305 -35.43 -5.11 -7.09
N THR A 306 -36.29 -5.29 -8.08
CA THR A 306 -35.89 -5.55 -9.46
C THR A 306 -35.47 -4.27 -10.17
N GLY A 307 -34.41 -4.35 -10.98
CA GLY A 307 -33.91 -3.21 -11.77
C GLY A 307 -33.03 -2.21 -11.01
N GLU A 308 -33.02 -2.27 -9.68
CA GLU A 308 -32.26 -1.37 -8.82
C GLU A 308 -30.78 -1.78 -8.68
N LYS A 309 -29.93 -0.83 -8.28
CA LYS A 309 -28.58 -1.14 -7.77
C LYS A 309 -28.69 -1.88 -6.44
N ALA A 310 -27.72 -2.73 -6.15
CA ALA A 310 -27.62 -3.38 -4.85
C ALA A 310 -26.16 -3.54 -4.42
N VAL A 311 -25.96 -3.92 -3.15
CA VAL A 311 -24.67 -4.24 -2.57
C VAL A 311 -24.71 -5.67 -2.05
N LEU A 312 -23.75 -6.47 -2.47
CA LEU A 312 -23.52 -7.82 -1.97
C LEU A 312 -22.49 -7.78 -0.84
N ARG A 313 -22.87 -8.27 0.34
CA ARG A 313 -21.97 -8.51 1.46
C ARG A 313 -21.74 -10.01 1.63
N MET A 314 -20.48 -10.40 1.62
CA MET A 314 -20.07 -11.81 1.73
C MET A 314 -19.06 -12.01 2.86
N GLY A 315 -19.33 -11.35 3.98
CA GLY A 315 -18.63 -11.47 5.24
C GLY A 315 -17.10 -11.57 5.14
N CYS A 316 -16.54 -12.54 5.86
CA CYS A 316 -15.14 -12.94 5.77
C CYS A 316 -15.11 -14.40 5.32
N ILE A 317 -14.31 -14.69 4.30
CA ILE A 317 -14.14 -16.04 3.76
C ILE A 317 -12.65 -16.37 3.84
N VAL A 318 -12.32 -17.58 4.30
CA VAL A 318 -10.95 -18.08 4.33
C VAL A 318 -10.73 -18.99 3.11
N ASP A 319 -9.86 -18.66 2.15
CA ASP A 319 -8.98 -17.48 2.09
C ASP A 319 -9.38 -16.49 0.98
N ALA A 320 -9.58 -16.96 -0.25
CA ALA A 320 -9.94 -16.11 -1.38
C ALA A 320 -11.26 -16.54 -2.04
N ASP A 321 -11.90 -15.60 -2.73
CA ASP A 321 -13.17 -15.84 -3.41
C ASP A 321 -13.26 -15.15 -4.78
N SER A 322 -14.08 -15.72 -5.65
CA SER A 322 -14.65 -15.07 -6.83
C SER A 322 -16.16 -15.32 -6.80
N ILE A 323 -16.95 -14.26 -6.93
CA ILE A 323 -18.40 -14.34 -6.76
C ILE A 323 -19.11 -13.98 -8.06
N TYR A 324 -20.15 -14.75 -8.36
CA TYR A 324 -21.00 -14.58 -9.53
C TYR A 324 -22.46 -14.49 -9.09
N VAL A 325 -23.19 -13.55 -9.67
CA VAL A 325 -24.65 -13.41 -9.49
C VAL A 325 -25.28 -13.59 -10.87
N ASN A 326 -26.19 -14.55 -11.00
CA ASN A 326 -26.82 -14.93 -12.27
C ASN A 326 -25.79 -15.20 -13.39
N GLY A 327 -24.64 -15.76 -13.04
CA GLY A 327 -23.52 -16.04 -13.94
C GLY A 327 -22.63 -14.85 -14.31
N VAL A 328 -22.95 -13.64 -13.86
CA VAL A 328 -22.13 -12.45 -14.07
C VAL A 328 -21.17 -12.29 -12.89
N PHE A 329 -19.89 -12.05 -13.17
CA PHE A 329 -18.88 -11.81 -12.15
C PHE A 329 -19.17 -10.51 -11.38
N ALA A 330 -19.33 -10.62 -10.06
CA ALA A 330 -19.64 -9.51 -9.17
C ALA A 330 -18.40 -8.96 -8.45
N GLY A 331 -17.40 -9.81 -8.18
CA GLY A 331 -16.18 -9.37 -7.50
C GLY A 331 -15.31 -10.49 -6.99
N THR A 332 -14.15 -10.12 -6.47
CA THR A 332 -13.16 -11.05 -5.90
C THR A 332 -12.40 -10.39 -4.76
N THR A 333 -11.96 -11.21 -3.81
CA THR A 333 -11.03 -10.85 -2.75
C THR A 333 -9.98 -11.95 -2.66
N SER A 334 -8.71 -11.56 -2.59
CA SER A 334 -7.56 -12.49 -2.72
C SER A 334 -7.07 -13.13 -1.42
N TYR A 335 -7.58 -12.72 -0.26
CA TYR A 335 -7.22 -13.28 1.05
C TYR A 335 -8.28 -12.93 2.11
N ARG A 336 -8.17 -13.45 3.32
CA ARG A 336 -9.27 -13.42 4.30
C ARG A 336 -9.65 -12.04 4.86
N TYR A 337 -8.73 -11.09 5.00
CA TYR A 337 -8.94 -9.88 5.80
C TYR A 337 -9.72 -8.72 5.13
N PRO A 338 -9.61 -8.47 3.81
CA PRO A 338 -10.42 -7.47 3.11
C PRO A 338 -11.93 -7.66 3.32
N PRO A 339 -12.69 -6.58 3.56
CA PRO A 339 -14.15 -6.63 3.49
C PRO A 339 -14.62 -7.05 2.09
N ARG A 340 -15.54 -8.02 2.04
CA ARG A 340 -16.19 -8.50 0.82
C ARG A 340 -17.49 -7.74 0.59
N ILE A 341 -17.35 -6.58 -0.05
CA ILE A 341 -18.45 -5.68 -0.37
C ILE A 341 -18.39 -5.43 -1.88
N TYR A 342 -19.32 -6.02 -2.61
CA TYR A 342 -19.32 -6.00 -4.08
C TYR A 342 -20.56 -5.25 -4.60
N PRO A 343 -20.40 -4.26 -5.48
CA PRO A 343 -21.54 -3.62 -6.12
C PRO A 343 -22.22 -4.60 -7.07
N ILE A 344 -23.55 -4.66 -7.01
CA ILE A 344 -24.40 -5.33 -8.00
C ILE A 344 -24.97 -4.24 -8.91
N PRO A 345 -24.67 -4.24 -10.22
CA PRO A 345 -25.20 -3.25 -11.14
C PRO A 345 -26.71 -3.41 -11.35
N GLU A 346 -27.34 -2.33 -11.82
CA GLU A 346 -28.75 -2.34 -12.24
C GLU A 346 -29.03 -3.48 -13.21
N ASN A 347 -30.25 -4.01 -13.15
CA ASN A 347 -30.74 -5.09 -14.01
C ASN A 347 -30.02 -6.45 -13.88
N LEU A 348 -29.03 -6.60 -12.99
CA LEU A 348 -28.43 -7.91 -12.75
C LEU A 348 -29.36 -8.82 -11.95
N LEU A 349 -30.07 -8.26 -10.96
CA LEU A 349 -31.11 -8.97 -10.19
C LEU A 349 -32.44 -8.93 -10.94
N LYS A 350 -33.07 -10.10 -11.06
CA LYS A 350 -34.35 -10.28 -11.74
C LYS A 350 -35.45 -10.52 -10.73
N GLU A 351 -36.70 -10.19 -11.03
CA GLU A 351 -37.82 -10.62 -10.18
C GLU A 351 -37.87 -12.14 -10.07
N GLY A 352 -38.17 -12.65 -8.87
CA GLY A 352 -38.24 -14.07 -8.58
C GLY A 352 -36.86 -14.71 -8.39
N LYS A 353 -36.67 -15.90 -8.96
CA LYS A 353 -35.49 -16.74 -8.73
C LYS A 353 -34.22 -16.11 -9.30
N ASN A 354 -33.20 -16.00 -8.45
CA ASN A 354 -31.83 -15.62 -8.78
C ASN A 354 -30.86 -16.66 -8.19
N THR A 355 -29.64 -16.68 -8.71
CA THR A 355 -28.60 -17.61 -8.23
C THR A 355 -27.31 -16.85 -7.91
N ILE A 356 -26.73 -17.17 -6.76
CA ILE A 356 -25.37 -16.74 -6.38
C ILE A 356 -24.45 -17.96 -6.40
N THR A 357 -23.25 -17.76 -6.95
CA THR A 357 -22.19 -18.76 -6.99
C THR A 357 -20.92 -18.18 -6.40
N VAL A 358 -20.32 -18.87 -5.42
CA VAL A 358 -19.05 -18.50 -4.80
C VAL A 358 -18.02 -19.55 -5.18
N ARG A 359 -16.94 -19.14 -5.84
CA ARG A 359 -15.72 -19.94 -5.99
C ARG A 359 -14.75 -19.54 -4.90
N LEU A 360 -14.56 -20.40 -3.92
CA LEU A 360 -13.62 -20.24 -2.82
C LEU A 360 -12.30 -20.96 -3.16
N ILE A 361 -11.17 -20.29 -2.93
CA ILE A 361 -9.83 -20.87 -3.02
C ILE A 361 -9.23 -20.97 -1.63
N SER A 362 -8.83 -22.18 -1.25
CA SER A 362 -8.01 -22.44 -0.07
C SER A 362 -6.58 -22.72 -0.49
N TYR A 363 -5.67 -21.81 -0.16
CA TYR A 363 -4.24 -21.98 -0.39
C TYR A 363 -3.58 -22.83 0.69
N MET A 364 -4.01 -22.59 1.93
CA MET A 364 -3.51 -23.21 3.15
C MET A 364 -4.54 -23.13 4.27
N GLY A 365 -4.43 -24.03 5.26
CA GLY A 365 -5.26 -24.00 6.46
C GLY A 365 -6.72 -24.39 6.19
N TYR A 366 -7.57 -24.19 7.20
CA TYR A 366 -8.98 -24.56 7.15
C TYR A 366 -9.79 -23.47 6.46
N PRO A 367 -10.39 -23.75 5.29
CA PRO A 367 -11.28 -22.79 4.65
C PRO A 367 -12.63 -22.75 5.36
N GLU A 368 -13.24 -21.58 5.43
CA GLU A 368 -14.50 -21.36 6.14
C GLU A 368 -15.21 -20.08 5.67
N PHE A 369 -16.51 -20.00 5.94
CA PHE A 369 -17.25 -18.74 6.05
C PHE A 369 -17.32 -18.36 7.53
N VAL A 370 -16.82 -17.18 7.90
CA VAL A 370 -16.76 -16.77 9.31
C VAL A 370 -18.13 -16.32 9.81
N LYS A 371 -18.66 -17.05 10.81
CA LYS A 371 -20.03 -16.92 11.34
C LYS A 371 -20.46 -15.50 11.74
N ASP A 372 -19.60 -14.71 12.39
CA ASP A 372 -19.97 -13.39 12.93
C ASP A 372 -19.90 -12.25 11.89
N LYS A 373 -20.13 -12.56 10.62
CA LYS A 373 -20.02 -11.62 9.50
C LYS A 373 -21.29 -11.62 8.65
N PRO A 374 -21.67 -10.49 8.03
CA PRO A 374 -22.91 -10.41 7.27
C PRO A 374 -22.81 -11.10 5.90
N TYR A 375 -23.76 -11.97 5.59
CA TYR A 375 -23.95 -12.60 4.29
C TYR A 375 -25.33 -12.22 3.74
N LYS A 376 -25.39 -11.17 2.92
CA LYS A 376 -26.66 -10.59 2.46
C LYS A 376 -26.54 -9.74 1.21
N ILE A 377 -27.66 -9.51 0.55
CA ILE A 377 -27.83 -8.45 -0.46
C ILE A 377 -28.57 -7.30 0.20
N ILE A 378 -28.14 -6.07 -0.06
CA ILE A 378 -28.74 -4.83 0.43
C ILE A 378 -29.14 -4.00 -0.78
N SER A 379 -30.36 -3.46 -0.78
CA SER A 379 -30.85 -2.56 -1.84
C SER A 379 -30.05 -1.26 -1.93
N GLY A 380 -30.09 -0.59 -3.08
CA GLY A 380 -29.36 0.66 -3.30
C GLY A 380 -29.75 1.79 -2.35
N ASP A 381 -30.98 1.80 -1.86
CA ASP A 381 -31.47 2.73 -0.83
C ASP A 381 -31.17 2.29 0.62
N GLY A 382 -30.61 1.09 0.81
CA GLY A 382 -30.26 0.54 2.12
C GLY A 382 -31.43 -0.02 2.95
N ASN A 383 -32.67 0.08 2.46
CA ASN A 383 -33.86 -0.20 3.29
C ASN A 383 -34.29 -1.67 3.30
N LYS A 384 -33.78 -2.48 2.37
CA LYS A 384 -34.19 -3.88 2.22
C LYS A 384 -32.97 -4.78 2.16
N GLU A 385 -33.10 -5.92 2.82
CA GLU A 385 -32.04 -6.92 2.90
C GLU A 385 -32.57 -8.31 2.56
N ILE A 386 -31.73 -9.09 1.89
CA ILE A 386 -31.97 -10.50 1.58
C ILE A 386 -30.88 -11.30 2.25
N ASN A 387 -31.26 -12.18 3.17
CA ASN A 387 -30.34 -13.04 3.88
C ASN A 387 -29.81 -14.15 2.96
N LEU A 388 -28.49 -14.36 2.98
CA LEU A 388 -27.82 -15.43 2.23
C LEU A 388 -27.30 -16.56 3.14
N GLU A 389 -27.51 -16.49 4.46
CA GLU A 389 -27.11 -17.53 5.41
C GLU A 389 -27.92 -18.84 5.25
N GLY A 390 -27.59 -19.84 6.08
CA GLY A 390 -28.24 -21.14 6.13
C GLY A 390 -27.69 -22.12 5.09
N GLU A 391 -28.56 -22.97 4.53
CA GLU A 391 -28.15 -24.05 3.63
C GLU A 391 -27.69 -23.53 2.25
N TRP A 392 -26.57 -24.08 1.78
CA TRP A 392 -26.02 -23.92 0.42
C TRP A 392 -25.76 -25.29 -0.19
N LYS A 393 -25.73 -25.34 -1.52
CA LYS A 393 -25.15 -26.47 -2.26
C LYS A 393 -23.65 -26.22 -2.40
N TYR A 394 -22.84 -27.27 -2.31
CA TYR A 394 -21.41 -27.17 -2.55
C TYR A 394 -20.86 -28.35 -3.36
N LYS A 395 -19.76 -28.10 -4.06
CA LYS A 395 -18.98 -29.11 -4.78
C LYS A 395 -17.52 -28.69 -4.85
N ARG A 396 -16.62 -29.66 -4.69
CA ARG A 396 -15.18 -29.40 -4.85
C ARG A 396 -14.83 -29.29 -6.34
N GLY A 397 -14.14 -28.21 -6.71
CA GLY A 397 -13.64 -28.00 -8.08
C GLY A 397 -12.37 -28.81 -8.32
N THR A 398 -11.39 -28.70 -7.43
CA THR A 398 -10.18 -29.53 -7.44
C THR A 398 -9.49 -29.56 -6.07
N THR A 399 -8.65 -30.57 -5.84
CA THR A 399 -7.81 -30.67 -4.64
C THR A 399 -6.38 -30.29 -4.99
N MET A 400 -5.74 -29.50 -4.13
CA MET A 400 -4.37 -29.02 -4.32
C MET A 400 -3.50 -29.36 -3.10
N PRO A 401 -2.18 -29.51 -3.28
CA PRO A 401 -1.25 -29.51 -2.16
C PRO A 401 -1.27 -28.16 -1.43
N PHE A 402 -0.82 -28.15 -0.18
CA PHE A 402 -0.57 -26.93 0.59
C PHE A 402 0.36 -25.99 -0.18
N LEU A 403 -0.06 -24.73 -0.34
CA LEU A 403 0.79 -23.69 -0.89
C LEU A 403 1.57 -23.03 0.25
N GLU A 404 2.85 -23.36 0.35
CA GLU A 404 3.74 -22.72 1.30
C GLU A 404 3.82 -21.20 1.04
N GLY A 405 3.60 -20.42 2.11
CA GLY A 405 3.59 -18.96 2.08
C GLY A 405 4.93 -18.36 1.66
N GLU A 406 4.88 -17.09 1.25
CA GLU A 406 6.07 -16.33 0.86
C GLU A 406 6.85 -15.84 2.09
N THR A 407 8.16 -15.71 1.94
CA THR A 407 9.02 -15.13 2.98
C THR A 407 8.70 -13.64 3.13
N PRO A 408 8.22 -13.16 4.31
CA PRO A 408 7.94 -11.75 4.50
C PRO A 408 9.26 -11.00 4.78
N PHE A 409 10.03 -10.70 3.73
CA PHE A 409 11.31 -10.00 3.85
C PHE A 409 11.18 -8.66 4.59
N HIS A 410 10.08 -7.95 4.37
CA HIS A 410 9.78 -6.71 5.06
C HIS A 410 9.57 -6.87 6.58
N TYR A 411 9.40 -8.10 7.10
CA TYR A 411 9.35 -8.35 8.54
C TYR A 411 10.73 -8.56 9.16
N LYS A 412 11.79 -8.61 8.33
CA LYS A 412 13.12 -8.95 8.80
C LYS A 412 13.79 -7.74 9.48
N PRO A 413 14.64 -7.99 10.50
CA PRO A 413 15.10 -6.93 11.38
C PRO A 413 15.81 -5.78 10.64
N ALA A 414 15.60 -4.55 11.10
CA ALA A 414 16.11 -3.28 10.55
C ALA A 414 15.77 -2.95 9.08
N GLY A 415 15.15 -3.87 8.31
CA GLY A 415 14.88 -3.66 6.90
C GLY A 415 13.98 -2.44 6.63
N LEU A 416 12.88 -2.33 7.36
CA LEU A 416 11.94 -1.22 7.24
C LEU A 416 12.52 0.08 7.81
N TYR A 417 13.23 0.01 8.93
CA TYR A 417 13.93 1.18 9.48
C TYR A 417 14.81 1.84 8.42
N ASN A 418 15.67 1.04 7.78
CA ASN A 418 16.64 1.53 6.82
C ASN A 418 15.97 2.20 5.61
N ALA A 419 14.85 1.67 5.12
CA ALA A 419 14.24 2.16 3.88
C ALA A 419 13.07 3.13 4.07
N MET A 420 12.40 3.10 5.22
CA MET A 420 11.14 3.84 5.44
C MET A 420 11.19 4.83 6.61
N ILE A 421 12.18 4.74 7.50
CA ILE A 421 12.34 5.67 8.64
C ILE A 421 13.61 6.51 8.51
N ALA A 422 14.76 5.89 8.23
CA ALA A 422 16.03 6.60 8.11
C ALA A 422 16.05 7.73 7.06
N PRO A 423 15.38 7.61 5.89
CA PRO A 423 15.24 8.73 4.95
C PRO A 423 14.52 9.95 5.53
N LEU A 424 13.73 9.77 6.59
CA LEU A 424 12.96 10.83 7.23
C LEU A 424 13.76 11.61 8.28
N LYS A 425 15.02 11.23 8.57
CA LYS A 425 15.84 11.79 9.66
C LYS A 425 16.02 13.32 9.61
N ASN A 426 15.92 13.91 8.42
CA ASN A 426 16.06 15.35 8.22
C ASN A 426 14.73 16.11 8.34
N CYS A 427 13.59 15.39 8.40
CA CYS A 427 12.28 15.99 8.58
C CYS A 427 12.13 16.51 10.01
N ALA A 428 11.75 17.76 10.11
CA ALA A 428 11.41 18.36 11.39
C ALA A 428 9.95 18.00 11.70
N LEU A 429 9.67 17.40 12.86
CA LEU A 429 8.35 16.86 13.22
C LEU A 429 7.79 17.55 14.47
N LYS A 430 6.47 17.68 14.56
CA LYS A 430 5.73 18.06 15.77
C LYS A 430 5.63 16.89 16.76
N GLY A 431 5.45 15.67 16.23
CA GLY A 431 5.28 14.47 17.02
C GLY A 431 5.16 13.20 16.18
N VAL A 432 5.00 12.08 16.87
CA VAL A 432 4.87 10.74 16.28
C VAL A 432 3.62 10.08 16.84
N ILE A 433 2.80 9.48 15.98
CA ILE A 433 1.77 8.53 16.37
C ILE A 433 2.18 7.14 15.89
N TRP A 434 2.20 6.18 16.81
CA TRP A 434 2.76 4.85 16.59
C TRP A 434 1.78 3.76 17.00
N TYR A 435 1.56 2.77 16.13
CA TYR A 435 0.72 1.60 16.41
C TYR A 435 1.53 0.32 16.25
N GLN A 436 1.72 -0.45 17.33
CA GLN A 436 2.50 -1.70 17.30
C GLN A 436 2.03 -2.67 18.37
N GLY A 437 2.26 -3.96 18.13
CA GLY A 437 2.07 -5.00 19.13
C GLY A 437 0.94 -5.95 18.78
N GLU A 438 0.92 -6.47 17.56
CA GLU A 438 0.05 -7.58 17.14
C GLU A 438 0.89 -8.79 16.72
N SER A 439 1.96 -8.59 15.94
CA SER A 439 2.68 -9.71 15.29
C SER A 439 3.74 -10.38 16.16
N ASN A 440 4.18 -9.74 17.23
CA ASN A 440 5.24 -10.23 18.11
C ASN A 440 4.88 -10.13 19.60
N THR A 441 3.60 -9.97 19.93
CA THR A 441 3.08 -9.89 21.31
C THR A 441 3.46 -11.09 22.16
N GLY A 442 3.52 -12.28 21.59
CA GLY A 442 3.85 -13.52 22.31
C GLY A 442 5.34 -13.75 22.57
N ARG A 443 6.21 -12.76 22.31
CA ARG A 443 7.67 -12.90 22.40
C ARG A 443 8.28 -12.14 23.60
N TYR A 444 7.48 -11.93 24.65
CA TYR A 444 7.90 -11.27 25.90
C TYR A 444 8.94 -12.08 26.69
#